data_AF-A0A963HVB1-F1
#
_entry.id   AF-A0A963HVB1-F1
#
_cell.length_a   1.000
_cell.length_b   1.000
_cell.length_c   1.000
_cell.angle_alpha   90.00
_cell.angle_beta   90.00
_cell.angle_gamma   90.00
#
_symmetry.space_group_name_H-M   'P 1'
#
loop_
_entity.id
_entity.type
_entity.pdbx_description
1 polymer ?
#
loop_
_entity_poly.entity_id
_entity_poly.type
_entity_poly.pdbx_seq_one_letter_code
_entity_poly.pdbx_strand_id
1 'polypeptide(L)'
;MSAAEAVMPLMFSALEDKLAALETLPRSLWLGGMTHSLGELESRMSALDDLRVRLSQGTLPDAPAWRWPGDPLAAPLVAVFEQLELARHCQREAALADTVLMSALFHLDLIVDYQDRGASVSQAARM
;
A
#
# COMPACT_ATOMS: atom_id res chain seq x y z
N MET A 1 -12.51 -33.89 14.86
CA MET A 1 -11.72 -33.43 13.70
C MET A 1 -10.63 -34.45 13.46
N SER A 2 -10.65 -35.10 12.30
CA SER A 2 -9.67 -36.13 11.96
C SER A 2 -8.30 -35.49 11.74
N ALA A 3 -7.20 -36.20 12.00
CA ALA A 3 -5.85 -35.69 11.76
C ALA A 3 -5.64 -35.25 10.29
N ALA A 4 -6.33 -35.86 9.33
CA ALA A 4 -6.31 -35.45 7.92
C ALA A 4 -6.95 -34.07 7.69
N GLU A 5 -7.93 -33.68 8.51
CA GLU A 5 -8.64 -32.39 8.45
C GLU A 5 -7.78 -31.26 9.04
N ALA A 6 -6.87 -31.58 9.96
CA ALA A 6 -5.91 -30.64 10.55
C ALA A 6 -4.60 -30.49 9.74
N VAL A 7 -4.31 -31.42 8.82
CA VAL A 7 -3.12 -31.37 7.95
C VAL A 7 -3.33 -30.46 6.73
N MET A 8 -4.54 -30.39 6.17
CA MET A 8 -4.83 -29.50 5.03
C MET A 8 -4.63 -28.00 5.31
N PRO A 9 -5.02 -27.44 6.48
CA PRO A 9 -4.75 -26.03 6.83
C PRO A 9 -3.26 -25.68 6.82
N LEU A 10 -2.40 -26.62 7.20
CA LEU A 10 -0.95 -26.39 7.29
C LEU A 10 -0.24 -26.45 5.94
N MET A 11 -0.82 -27.09 4.92
CA MET A 11 -0.20 -27.14 3.58
C MET A 11 -0.27 -25.79 2.85
N PHE A 12 -1.27 -24.97 3.17
CA PHE A 12 -1.50 -23.68 2.52
C PHE A 12 -1.13 -22.48 3.40
N SER A 13 -0.79 -22.68 4.67
CA SER A 13 -0.50 -21.57 5.60
C SER A 13 0.57 -20.63 5.07
N ALA A 14 1.65 -21.16 4.48
CA ALA A 14 2.71 -20.34 3.89
C ALA A 14 2.26 -19.49 2.69
N LEU A 15 1.22 -19.92 1.97
CA LEU A 15 0.62 -19.14 0.88
C LEU A 15 -0.40 -18.13 1.42
N GLU A 16 -1.16 -18.49 2.45
CA GLU A 16 -2.13 -17.62 3.12
C GLU A 16 -1.44 -16.49 3.91
N ASP A 17 -0.30 -16.77 4.54
CA ASP A 17 0.51 -15.80 5.28
C ASP A 17 0.92 -14.58 4.42
N LYS A 18 1.12 -14.79 3.12
CA LYS A 18 1.43 -13.71 2.15
C LYS A 18 0.31 -12.68 2.03
N LEU A 19 -0.92 -13.10 2.32
CA LEU A 19 -2.13 -12.29 2.23
C LEU A 19 -2.68 -11.91 3.60
N ALA A 20 -1.94 -12.13 4.69
CA ALA A 20 -2.40 -11.86 6.05
C ALA A 20 -2.89 -10.41 6.27
N ALA A 21 -2.33 -9.44 5.53
CA ALA A 21 -2.79 -8.05 5.56
C ALA A 21 -4.25 -7.85 5.11
N LEU A 22 -4.84 -8.79 4.35
CA LEU A 22 -6.26 -8.73 3.96
C LEU A 22 -7.20 -8.92 5.17
N GLU A 23 -6.74 -9.55 6.25
CA GLU A 23 -7.54 -9.74 7.47
C GLU A 23 -7.80 -8.41 8.19
N THR A 24 -6.89 -7.43 8.07
CA THR A 24 -6.96 -6.14 8.76
C THR A 24 -7.37 -4.99 7.85
N LEU A 25 -7.01 -5.07 6.57
CA LEU A 25 -7.34 -4.02 5.61
C LEU A 25 -8.84 -3.96 5.30
N PRO A 26 -9.42 -2.76 5.18
CA PRO A 26 -10.79 -2.61 4.73
C PRO A 26 -10.94 -3.09 3.29
N ARG A 27 -12.12 -3.63 2.98
CA ARG A 27 -12.43 -4.20 1.66
C ARG A 27 -12.24 -3.22 0.50
N SER A 28 -12.36 -1.91 0.76
CA SER A 28 -12.09 -0.83 -0.21
C SER A 28 -10.65 -0.85 -0.73
N LEU A 29 -9.67 -1.30 0.07
CA LEU A 29 -8.26 -1.32 -0.29
C LEU A 29 -7.79 -2.66 -0.87
N TRP A 30 -8.63 -3.71 -0.86
CA TRP A 30 -8.22 -5.04 -1.27
C TRP A 30 -7.84 -5.11 -2.75
N LEU A 31 -8.76 -4.70 -3.65
CA LEU A 31 -8.53 -4.83 -5.09
C LEU A 31 -7.32 -4.01 -5.52
N GLY A 32 -7.30 -2.72 -5.18
CA GLY A 32 -6.18 -1.82 -5.51
C GLY A 32 -4.88 -2.20 -4.80
N GLY A 33 -4.93 -2.84 -3.64
CA GLY A 33 -3.74 -3.38 -2.97
C GLY A 33 -3.14 -4.57 -3.72
N MET A 34 -4.00 -5.48 -4.22
CA MET A 34 -3.59 -6.69 -4.92
C MET A 34 -3.21 -6.47 -6.39
N THR A 35 -3.86 -5.53 -7.07
CA THR A 35 -3.49 -5.16 -8.44
C THR A 35 -2.38 -4.13 -8.38
N HIS A 36 -1.16 -4.49 -8.78
CA HIS A 36 -0.01 -3.60 -8.71
C HIS A 36 0.85 -3.67 -9.97
N SER A 37 1.36 -2.52 -10.41
CA SER A 37 2.40 -2.44 -11.45
C SER A 37 3.80 -2.19 -10.87
N LEU A 38 3.90 -1.90 -9.57
CA LEU A 38 5.14 -1.54 -8.87
C LEU A 38 5.31 -2.33 -7.57
N GLY A 39 6.52 -2.85 -7.36
CA GLY A 39 6.96 -3.53 -6.14
C GLY A 39 6.39 -4.94 -6.00
N GLU A 40 6.68 -5.58 -4.86
CA GLU A 40 6.16 -6.91 -4.50
C GLU A 40 4.83 -6.80 -3.74
N LEU A 41 3.92 -7.74 -4.00
CA LEU A 41 2.58 -7.78 -3.41
C LEU A 41 2.64 -7.71 -1.88
N GLU A 42 3.43 -8.57 -1.24
CA GLU A 42 3.50 -8.66 0.22
C GLU A 42 4.01 -7.36 0.86
N SER A 43 4.98 -6.70 0.22
CA SER A 43 5.53 -5.43 0.70
C SER A 43 4.51 -4.29 0.57
N ARG A 44 3.79 -4.24 -0.56
CA ARG A 44 2.71 -3.26 -0.79
C ARG A 44 1.58 -3.42 0.20
N MET A 45 1.13 -4.65 0.41
CA MET A 45 0.03 -4.97 1.33
C MET A 45 0.40 -4.65 2.78
N SER A 46 1.61 -5.02 3.23
CA SER A 46 2.10 -4.67 4.56
C SER A 46 2.25 -3.15 4.74
N ALA A 47 2.75 -2.44 3.72
CA ALA A 47 2.88 -0.99 3.78
C ALA A 47 1.51 -0.28 3.81
N LEU A 48 0.52 -0.76 3.06
CA LEU A 48 -0.83 -0.22 3.07
C LEU A 48 -1.49 -0.33 4.44
N ASP A 49 -1.34 -1.47 5.11
CA ASP A 49 -1.86 -1.68 6.46
C ASP A 49 -1.20 -0.73 7.47
N ASP A 50 0.14 -0.64 7.47
CA ASP A 50 0.88 0.28 8.34
C ASP A 50 0.51 1.74 8.09
N LEU A 51 0.44 2.18 6.82
CA LEU A 51 0.03 3.54 6.46
C LEU A 51 -1.37 3.84 6.95
N ARG A 52 -2.31 2.92 6.77
CA ARG A 52 -3.69 3.11 7.22
C ARG A 52 -3.75 3.31 8.74
N VAL A 53 -3.02 2.49 9.49
CA VAL A 53 -2.91 2.62 10.95
C VAL A 53 -2.31 3.98 11.31
N ARG A 54 -1.19 4.38 10.70
CA ARG A 54 -0.53 5.67 10.96
C ARG A 54 -1.40 6.87 10.63
N LEU A 55 -2.07 6.87 9.48
CA LEU A 55 -3.00 7.92 9.07
C LEU A 55 -4.14 8.07 10.07
N SER A 56 -4.69 6.95 10.58
CA SER A 56 -5.73 7.00 11.62
C SER A 56 -5.25 7.64 12.93
N GLN A 57 -3.95 7.53 13.21
CA GLN A 57 -3.27 8.13 14.37
C GLN A 57 -2.81 9.58 14.11
N GLY A 58 -2.90 10.06 12.87
CA GLY A 58 -2.42 11.38 12.49
C GLY A 58 -0.92 11.46 12.24
N THR A 59 -0.29 10.34 11.87
CA THR A 59 1.16 10.22 11.65
C THR A 59 1.47 9.64 10.27
N LEU A 60 2.74 9.75 9.85
CA LEU A 60 3.28 9.16 8.63
C LEU A 60 4.58 8.41 8.95
N PRO A 61 4.95 7.40 8.15
CA PRO A 61 6.30 6.86 8.20
C PRO A 61 7.29 7.85 7.56
N ASP A 62 8.52 7.87 8.05
CA ASP A 62 9.63 8.51 7.32
C ASP A 62 9.87 7.77 5.99
N ALA A 63 10.42 8.46 5.00
CA ALA A 63 10.62 7.89 3.66
C ALA A 63 11.37 6.53 3.65
N PRO A 64 12.45 6.31 4.42
CA PRO A 64 13.13 5.00 4.48
C PRO A 64 12.28 3.89 5.13
N ALA A 65 11.32 4.26 5.98
CA ALA A 65 10.40 3.32 6.62
C ALA A 65 9.22 2.97 5.71
N TRP A 66 8.96 3.77 4.67
CA TRP A 66 7.92 3.53 3.69
C TRP A 66 8.36 2.49 2.65
N ARG A 67 8.26 1.21 3.02
CA ARG A 67 8.79 0.05 2.26
C ARG A 67 8.25 -0.12 0.84
N TRP A 68 7.04 0.36 0.56
CA TRP A 68 6.45 0.44 -0.77
C TRP A 68 5.78 1.80 -0.89
N PRO A 69 6.06 2.64 -1.91
CA PRO A 69 6.70 2.28 -3.18
C PRO A 69 8.23 2.25 -3.16
N GLY A 70 8.88 2.67 -2.07
CA GLY A 70 10.34 2.74 -1.97
C GLY A 70 10.95 3.86 -2.82
N ASP A 71 12.27 3.82 -3.00
CA ASP A 71 12.97 4.83 -3.80
C ASP A 71 12.72 4.69 -5.31
N PRO A 72 12.61 5.80 -6.07
CA PRO A 72 12.77 7.20 -5.62
C PRO A 72 11.46 7.87 -5.17
N LEU A 73 10.38 7.12 -4.98
CA LEU A 73 9.01 7.64 -4.84
C LEU A 73 8.60 7.97 -3.40
N ALA A 74 9.18 7.28 -2.43
CA ALA A 74 8.81 7.42 -1.02
C ALA A 74 8.98 8.85 -0.49
N ALA A 75 10.15 9.48 -0.69
CA ALA A 75 10.40 10.82 -0.18
C ALA A 75 9.47 11.90 -0.79
N PRO A 76 9.25 11.94 -2.12
CA PRO A 76 8.24 12.82 -2.71
C PRO A 76 6.84 12.60 -2.15
N LEU A 77 6.42 11.35 -1.92
CA LEU A 77 5.11 11.06 -1.35
C LEU A 77 4.99 11.57 0.08
N VAL A 78 5.98 11.34 0.94
CA VAL A 78 5.99 11.90 2.31
C VAL A 78 5.83 13.42 2.24
N ALA A 79 6.60 14.09 1.40
CA ALA A 79 6.54 15.54 1.25
C ALA A 79 5.15 16.03 0.80
N VAL A 80 4.49 15.34 -0.14
CA VAL A 80 3.12 15.67 -0.57
C VAL A 80 2.12 15.47 0.57
N PHE A 81 2.21 14.37 1.31
CA PHE A 81 1.32 14.09 2.43
C PHE A 81 1.48 15.12 3.56
N GLU A 82 2.72 15.55 3.83
CA GLU A 82 3.04 16.59 4.80
C GLU A 82 2.52 17.97 4.34
N GLN A 83 2.80 18.36 3.09
CA GLN A 83 2.38 19.64 2.52
C GLN A 83 0.86 19.80 2.54
N LEU A 84 0.12 18.72 2.29
CA LEU A 84 -1.34 18.69 2.29
C LEU A 84 -1.94 18.39 3.68
N GLU A 85 -1.10 18.21 4.70
CA GLU A 85 -1.49 17.82 6.05
C GLU A 85 -2.41 16.58 6.09
N LEU A 86 -2.23 15.63 5.17
CA LEU A 86 -3.16 14.51 4.98
C LEU A 86 -3.30 13.67 6.25
N ALA A 87 -2.21 13.41 6.96
CA ALA A 87 -2.26 12.66 8.20
C ALA A 87 -3.13 13.37 9.27
N ARG A 88 -2.96 14.69 9.43
CA ARG A 88 -3.78 15.50 10.34
C ARG A 88 -5.26 15.40 10.00
N HIS A 89 -5.59 15.45 8.71
CA HIS A 89 -6.97 15.34 8.23
C HIS A 89 -7.56 13.93 8.37
N CYS A 90 -6.76 12.89 8.18
CA CYS A 90 -7.18 11.50 8.32
C CYS A 90 -7.37 11.07 9.79
N GLN A 91 -6.86 11.84 10.75
CA GLN A 91 -6.94 11.52 12.16
C GLN A 91 -8.42 11.33 12.57
N ARG A 92 -8.77 10.12 13.03
CA ARG A 92 -10.14 9.69 13.40
C ARG A 92 -11.16 9.61 12.25
N GLU A 93 -10.75 9.83 11.01
CA GLU A 93 -11.60 9.73 9.82
C GLU A 93 -11.11 8.60 8.90
N ALA A 94 -11.42 7.36 9.28
CA ALA A 94 -10.93 6.16 8.59
C ALA A 94 -11.32 6.12 7.10
N ALA A 95 -12.52 6.58 6.76
CA ALA A 95 -12.97 6.63 5.36
C ALA A 95 -12.13 7.60 4.51
N LEU A 96 -11.64 8.70 5.11
CA LEU A 96 -10.74 9.63 4.43
C LEU A 96 -9.36 8.99 4.23
N ALA A 97 -8.83 8.29 5.24
CA ALA A 97 -7.58 7.55 5.10
C ALA A 97 -7.67 6.53 3.96
N ASP A 98 -8.75 5.75 3.89
CA ASP A 98 -8.99 4.80 2.80
C ASP A 98 -9.04 5.50 1.44
N THR A 99 -9.70 6.66 1.36
CA THR A 99 -9.79 7.45 0.12
C THR A 99 -8.43 7.96 -0.35
N VAL A 100 -7.62 8.48 0.58
CA VAL A 100 -6.26 8.95 0.30
C VAL A 100 -5.39 7.80 -0.20
N LEU A 101 -5.47 6.63 0.44
CA LEU A 101 -4.71 5.45 0.03
C LEU A 101 -5.17 4.91 -1.32
N MET A 102 -6.47 4.87 -1.61
CA MET A 102 -6.98 4.51 -2.94
C MET A 102 -6.46 5.48 -4.01
N SER A 103 -6.42 6.79 -3.71
CA SER A 103 -5.84 7.77 -4.62
C SER A 103 -4.35 7.51 -4.85
N ALA A 104 -3.58 7.26 -3.79
CA ALA A 104 -2.16 6.95 -3.92
C ALA A 104 -1.91 5.69 -4.77
N LEU A 105 -2.68 4.62 -4.56
CA LEU A 105 -2.62 3.39 -5.35
C LEU A 105 -2.84 3.67 -6.84
N PHE A 106 -3.90 4.41 -7.17
CA PHE A 106 -4.21 4.78 -8.54
C PHE A 106 -3.05 5.52 -9.23
N HIS A 107 -2.48 6.55 -8.58
CA HIS A 107 -1.41 7.34 -9.19
C HIS A 107 -0.12 6.54 -9.32
N LEU A 108 0.21 5.72 -8.31
CA LEU A 108 1.40 4.87 -8.35
C LEU A 108 1.30 3.81 -9.46
N ASP A 109 0.11 3.26 -9.70
CA ASP A 109 -0.06 2.26 -10.75
C ASP A 109 -0.03 2.85 -12.16
N LEU A 110 -0.32 4.15 -12.32
CA LEU A 110 -0.19 4.86 -13.61
C LEU A 110 1.26 5.12 -14.03
N ILE A 111 2.24 4.94 -13.14
CA ILE A 111 3.66 5.21 -13.46
C ILE A 111 4.14 4.35 -14.63
N VAL A 112 3.71 3.08 -14.70
CA VAL A 112 4.07 2.19 -15.81
C VAL A 112 3.49 2.68 -17.13
N ASP A 113 2.27 3.23 -17.12
CA ASP A 113 1.61 3.75 -18.31
C ASP A 113 2.38 4.95 -18.90
N TYR A 114 3.04 5.76 -18.07
CA TYR A 114 3.91 6.82 -18.55
C TYR A 114 5.15 6.27 -19.26
N GLN A 115 5.72 5.16 -18.76
CA GLN A 115 6.85 4.50 -19.39
C GLN A 115 6.46 3.88 -20.74
N ASP A 116 5.28 3.25 -20.81
CA ASP A 116 4.72 2.72 -22.06
C ASP A 116 4.48 3.80 -23.12
N ARG A 117 4.26 5.05 -22.68
CA ARG A 117 4.14 6.24 -23.55
C ARG A 117 5.48 6.90 -23.87
N GLY A 118 6.60 6.31 -23.45
CA GLY A 118 7.96 6.72 -23.80
C GLY A 118 8.68 7.59 -22.76
N ALA A 119 8.12 7.77 -21.56
CA ALA A 119 8.86 8.42 -20.47
C ALA A 119 9.98 7.50 -19.95
N SER A 120 11.13 8.05 -19.60
CA SER A 120 12.12 7.32 -18.83
C SER A 120 11.58 7.03 -17.42
N VAL A 121 12.17 6.05 -16.72
CA VAL A 121 11.80 5.73 -15.32
C VAL A 121 11.83 6.96 -14.41
N SER A 122 12.84 7.82 -14.57
CA SER A 122 12.99 9.03 -13.74
C SER A 122 12.02 10.15 -14.13
N GLN A 123 11.56 10.19 -15.38
CA GLN A 123 10.50 11.10 -15.82
C GLN A 123 9.13 10.62 -15.33
N ALA A 124 8.82 9.35 -15.52
CA ALA A 124 7.56 8.74 -15.09
C ALA A 124 7.32 8.90 -13.57
N ALA A 125 8.37 8.78 -12.76
CA ALA A 125 8.31 8.96 -11.30
C ALA A 125 8.03 10.41 -10.84
N ARG A 126 7.97 11.38 -11.76
CA ARG A 126 7.74 12.82 -11.47
C ARG A 126 6.49 13.39 -12.15
N MET A 127 5.76 12.56 -12.91
CA MET A 127 4.54 12.94 -13.64
C MET A 127 3.31 12.59 -12.81
#